data_AF-A0A7S2TRB2-F1
#
_entry.id   AF-A0A7S2TRB2-F1
#
_cell.length_a   1.000
_cell.length_b   1.000
_cell.length_c   1.000
_cell.angle_alpha   90.00
_cell.angle_beta   90.00
_cell.angle_gamma   90.00
#
_symmetry.space_group_name_H-M   'P 1'
#
loop_
_entity.id
_entity.type
_entity.pdbx_description
1 polymer ?
#
loop_
_entity_poly.entity_id
_entity_poly.type
_entity_poly.pdbx_seq_one_letter_code
_entity_poly.pdbx_strand_id
1 'polypeptide(L)'
;QLKRVTNTLVLQGSSKVDVISREASALCIDFFKNEKAQNLYIAGTEDGLVHKCSVLYSEQTLENYMAHTGPVYAVRCSPYVTDLFLTCSADESVALWDHKQTNPLLELKKDKDKIQDLAWAPFDSCVFASISRDASLKVWDLSSSTMNPLISVTVPAWDPKPEVAEGEAASKKGSRPESPVYATSAAGSPNRPASPSTEMGDFKDDLPPPELTCVAFAPNSPVVLVGGNDGIVRVYGITNVDAPQASRDKAFTKKQAERLTKASGMVMPTKV
;
A
#
# COMPACT_ATOMS: atom_id res chain seq x y z
N GLN A 1 -15.51 -0.51 22.63
CA GLN A 1 -16.07 -1.72 21.98
C GLN A 1 -16.64 -1.31 20.63
N LEU A 2 -16.36 -2.05 19.56
CA LEU A 2 -16.93 -1.78 18.23
C LEU A 2 -18.39 -2.29 18.19
N LYS A 3 -19.36 -1.39 18.05
CA LYS A 3 -20.78 -1.74 17.96
C LYS A 3 -21.20 -1.78 16.49
N ARG A 4 -21.45 -2.98 15.96
CA ARG A 4 -22.04 -3.17 14.63
C ARG A 4 -23.41 -2.51 14.60
N VAL A 5 -23.56 -1.44 13.82
CA VAL A 5 -24.86 -0.83 13.53
C VAL A 5 -25.49 -1.64 12.40
N THR A 6 -26.58 -2.35 12.69
CA THR A 6 -27.41 -2.98 11.66
C THR A 6 -28.25 -1.91 10.98
N ASN A 7 -28.08 -1.70 9.67
CA ASN A 7 -28.98 -0.87 8.87
C ASN A 7 -30.34 -1.56 8.74
N THR A 8 -31.26 -1.21 9.64
CA THR A 8 -32.63 -1.74 9.66
C THR A 8 -33.54 -0.96 8.71
N LEU A 9 -33.15 -0.84 7.43
CA LEU A 9 -34.06 -0.37 6.38
C LEU A 9 -34.94 -1.54 5.93
N VAL A 10 -36.00 -1.79 6.70
CA VAL A 10 -37.08 -2.68 6.30
C VAL A 10 -37.87 -1.97 5.19
N LEU A 11 -37.67 -2.39 3.94
CA LEU A 11 -38.45 -1.91 2.79
C LEU A 11 -39.90 -2.41 2.87
N GLN A 12 -40.74 -1.71 3.64
CA GLN A 12 -42.19 -1.87 3.59
C GLN A 12 -42.79 -1.12 2.40
N GLY A 13 -42.97 -1.85 1.29
CA GLY A 13 -44.12 -1.70 0.39
C GLY A 13 -44.23 -0.46 -0.51
N SER A 14 -44.31 -0.72 -1.83
CA SER A 14 -44.97 0.14 -2.84
C SER A 14 -44.43 1.59 -2.96
N SER A 15 -43.53 1.86 -3.90
CA SER A 15 -43.82 1.75 -5.33
C SER A 15 -42.56 2.09 -6.13
N LYS A 16 -42.26 1.28 -7.15
CA LYS A 16 -41.20 1.51 -8.15
C LYS A 16 -39.95 2.24 -7.62
N VAL A 17 -39.36 1.69 -6.55
CA VAL A 17 -37.97 1.99 -6.20
C VAL A 17 -37.17 1.54 -7.42
N ASP A 18 -36.56 2.49 -8.13
CA ASP A 18 -35.61 2.14 -9.17
C ASP A 18 -34.57 1.23 -8.52
N VAL A 19 -34.49 0.01 -9.07
CA VAL A 19 -33.69 -1.06 -8.52
C VAL A 19 -32.29 -0.50 -8.34
N ILE A 20 -31.81 -0.45 -7.08
CA ILE A 20 -30.39 -0.21 -6.79
C ILE A 20 -29.67 -1.18 -7.69
N SER A 21 -28.97 -0.64 -8.69
CA SER A 21 -28.34 -1.40 -9.75
C SER A 21 -27.48 -2.47 -9.10
N ARG A 22 -27.32 -3.61 -9.76
CA ARG A 22 -26.28 -4.58 -9.38
C ARG A 22 -24.90 -4.03 -9.77
N GLU A 23 -24.60 -2.81 -9.32
CA GLU A 23 -23.30 -2.17 -9.44
C GLU A 23 -22.29 -2.95 -8.60
N ALA A 24 -21.08 -3.07 -9.14
CA ALA A 24 -20.04 -3.91 -8.58
C ALA A 24 -19.67 -3.56 -7.14
N SER A 25 -19.13 -4.55 -6.44
CA SER A 25 -18.68 -4.39 -5.06
C SER A 25 -17.61 -3.30 -4.98
N ALA A 26 -17.74 -2.41 -3.98
CA ALA A 26 -16.70 -1.46 -3.64
C ALA A 26 -15.56 -2.20 -2.93
N LEU A 27 -14.36 -2.16 -3.51
CA LEU A 27 -13.17 -2.84 -2.99
C LEU A 27 -12.36 -1.93 -2.05
N CYS A 28 -12.40 -0.62 -2.28
CA CYS A 28 -11.67 0.37 -1.51
C CYS A 28 -12.42 1.70 -1.41
N ILE A 29 -12.08 2.49 -0.39
CA ILE A 29 -12.66 3.81 -0.11
C ILE A 29 -11.62 4.72 0.55
N ASP A 30 -11.61 6.01 0.22
CA ASP A 30 -10.87 7.04 0.97
C ASP A 30 -11.60 8.40 0.94
N PHE A 31 -11.30 9.24 1.93
CA PHE A 31 -11.95 10.52 2.20
C PHE A 31 -11.00 11.69 1.93
N PHE A 32 -11.49 12.71 1.22
CA PHE A 32 -10.73 13.94 0.99
C PHE A 32 -10.43 14.65 2.31
N LYS A 33 -9.17 15.08 2.50
CA LYS A 33 -8.73 15.84 3.69
C LYS A 33 -9.03 17.34 3.60
N ASN A 34 -9.90 17.75 2.68
CA ASN A 34 -10.21 19.15 2.38
C ASN A 34 -11.30 19.68 3.33
N GLU A 35 -11.06 20.81 4.00
CA GLU A 35 -12.07 21.49 4.83
C GLU A 35 -13.37 21.79 4.08
N LYS A 36 -13.29 22.10 2.78
CA LYS A 36 -14.47 22.39 1.94
C LYS A 36 -15.17 21.15 1.40
N ALA A 37 -14.56 19.97 1.54
CA ALA A 37 -15.08 18.71 1.01
C ALA A 37 -14.98 17.56 2.02
N GLN A 38 -15.10 17.85 3.32
CA GLN A 38 -15.07 16.86 4.41
C GLN A 38 -16.10 15.73 4.26
N ASN A 39 -17.20 16.01 3.54
CA ASN A 39 -18.25 15.05 3.26
C ASN A 39 -18.04 14.25 1.97
N LEU A 40 -17.00 14.53 1.18
CA LEU A 40 -16.72 13.82 -0.07
C LEU A 40 -15.76 12.65 0.17
N TYR A 41 -16.11 11.52 -0.43
CA TYR A 41 -15.27 10.33 -0.48
C TYR A 41 -15.24 9.77 -1.89
N ILE A 42 -14.23 8.95 -2.16
CA ILE A 42 -14.13 8.17 -3.38
C ILE A 42 -14.14 6.69 -3.01
N ALA A 43 -14.90 5.89 -3.76
CA ALA A 43 -14.90 4.44 -3.70
C ALA A 43 -14.47 3.83 -5.04
N GLY A 44 -13.57 2.85 -5.03
CA GLY A 44 -13.17 2.08 -6.20
C GLY A 44 -13.92 0.74 -6.26
N THR A 45 -14.33 0.30 -7.44
CA THR A 45 -15.13 -0.94 -7.63
C THR A 45 -14.37 -2.03 -8.38
N GLU A 46 -14.94 -3.24 -8.35
CA GLU A 46 -14.45 -4.39 -9.12
C GLU A 46 -14.51 -4.19 -10.65
N ASP A 47 -15.42 -3.33 -11.14
CA ASP A 47 -15.58 -3.05 -12.59
C ASP A 47 -14.51 -2.09 -13.16
N GLY A 48 -13.57 -1.60 -12.34
CA GLY A 48 -12.59 -0.58 -12.75
C GLY A 48 -13.11 0.86 -12.70
N LEU A 49 -14.36 1.05 -12.26
CA LEU A 49 -14.94 2.36 -12.01
C LEU A 49 -14.52 2.91 -10.66
N VAL A 50 -14.49 4.25 -10.57
CA VAL A 50 -14.22 4.98 -9.35
C VAL A 50 -15.33 6.01 -9.16
N HIS A 51 -16.11 5.86 -8.10
CA HIS A 51 -17.26 6.70 -7.79
C HIS A 51 -16.90 7.76 -6.76
N LYS A 52 -17.24 9.01 -7.06
CA LYS A 52 -17.19 10.14 -6.11
C LYS A 52 -18.56 10.30 -5.49
N CYS A 53 -18.61 10.26 -4.17
CA CYS A 53 -19.84 10.22 -3.39
C CYS A 53 -19.82 11.25 -2.26
N SER A 54 -20.98 11.51 -1.67
CA SER A 54 -21.10 12.39 -0.50
C SER A 54 -21.76 11.66 0.66
N VAL A 55 -21.20 11.82 1.87
CA VAL A 55 -21.81 11.33 3.12
C VAL A 55 -23.18 11.99 3.37
N LEU A 56 -23.41 13.19 2.84
CA LEU A 56 -24.69 13.90 2.95
C LEU A 56 -25.73 13.47 1.91
N TYR A 57 -25.32 12.85 0.81
CA TYR A 57 -26.19 12.43 -0.29
C TYR A 57 -25.87 10.97 -0.63
N SER A 58 -26.42 10.04 0.17
CA SER A 58 -26.13 8.61 0.10
C SER A 58 -26.85 7.85 -1.01
N GLU A 59 -27.82 8.47 -1.69
CA GLU A 59 -28.68 7.81 -2.69
C GLU A 59 -28.10 7.81 -4.11
N GLN A 60 -27.13 8.68 -4.41
CA GLN A 60 -26.57 8.85 -5.75
C GLN A 60 -25.07 9.13 -5.71
N THR A 61 -24.34 8.62 -6.70
CA THR A 61 -22.97 9.02 -6.99
C THR A 61 -22.98 10.44 -7.59
N LEU A 62 -22.01 11.28 -7.21
CA LEU A 62 -21.88 12.64 -7.74
C LEU A 62 -21.19 12.66 -9.11
N GLU A 63 -20.23 11.75 -9.30
CA GLU A 63 -19.38 11.67 -10.49
C GLU A 63 -18.77 10.27 -10.58
N ASN A 64 -18.57 9.78 -11.80
CA ASN A 64 -18.01 8.46 -12.08
C ASN A 64 -16.78 8.61 -12.97
N TYR A 65 -15.63 8.07 -12.55
CA TYR A 65 -14.42 8.01 -13.35
C TYR A 65 -14.26 6.60 -13.91
N MET A 66 -14.07 6.49 -15.23
CA MET A 66 -13.66 5.24 -15.89
C MET A 66 -12.15 5.11 -15.72
N ALA A 67 -11.72 4.66 -14.53
CA ALA A 67 -10.33 4.78 -14.12
C ALA A 67 -9.44 3.68 -14.69
N HIS A 68 -9.96 2.46 -14.76
CA HIS A 68 -9.19 1.25 -15.05
C HIS A 68 -10.02 0.24 -15.86
N THR A 69 -9.35 -0.69 -16.54
CA THR A 69 -10.02 -1.79 -17.27
C THR A 69 -10.30 -3.02 -16.40
N GLY A 70 -10.07 -2.93 -15.09
CA GLY A 70 -10.29 -4.02 -14.14
C GLY A 70 -10.25 -3.53 -12.68
N PRO A 71 -10.45 -4.44 -11.71
CA PRO A 71 -10.68 -4.13 -10.29
C PRO A 71 -9.75 -3.08 -9.69
N VAL A 72 -10.32 -2.03 -9.08
CA VAL A 72 -9.56 -0.98 -8.38
C VAL A 72 -9.28 -1.43 -6.95
N TYR A 73 -8.05 -1.87 -6.69
CA TYR A 73 -7.69 -2.43 -5.38
C TYR A 73 -7.46 -1.37 -4.31
N ALA A 74 -6.91 -0.20 -4.67
CA ALA A 74 -6.77 0.92 -3.75
C ALA A 74 -7.04 2.28 -4.41
N VAL A 75 -7.67 3.15 -3.63
CA VAL A 75 -7.74 4.60 -3.86
C VAL A 75 -7.10 5.31 -2.66
N ARG A 76 -6.29 6.34 -2.91
CA ARG A 76 -5.61 7.15 -1.88
C ARG A 76 -5.68 8.64 -2.21
N CYS A 77 -6.49 9.37 -1.47
CA CYS A 77 -6.53 10.84 -1.52
C CYS A 77 -5.20 11.40 -1.02
N SER A 78 -4.67 12.43 -1.69
CA SER A 78 -3.43 13.08 -1.27
C SER A 78 -3.65 13.81 0.07
N PRO A 79 -2.79 13.61 1.08
CA PRO A 79 -2.89 14.34 2.34
C PRO A 79 -2.42 15.81 2.23
N TYR A 80 -1.75 16.18 1.12
CA TYR A 80 -1.23 17.53 0.89
C TYR A 80 -2.05 18.33 -0.11
N VAL A 81 -2.52 17.68 -1.18
CA VAL A 81 -3.21 18.34 -2.29
C VAL A 81 -4.66 17.90 -2.31
N THR A 82 -5.54 18.74 -1.77
CA THR A 82 -6.96 18.46 -1.53
C THR A 82 -7.76 17.95 -2.73
N ASP A 83 -7.29 18.24 -3.93
CA ASP A 83 -7.98 17.91 -5.18
C ASP A 83 -7.54 16.55 -5.77
N LEU A 84 -6.41 16.00 -5.32
CA LEU A 84 -5.75 14.85 -5.95
C LEU A 84 -6.00 13.53 -5.25
N PHE A 85 -6.07 12.45 -6.04
CA PHE A 85 -6.07 11.07 -5.55
C PHE A 85 -5.31 10.14 -6.49
N LEU A 86 -4.75 9.07 -5.95
CA LEU A 86 -4.18 7.95 -6.72
C LEU A 86 -5.17 6.78 -6.77
N THR A 87 -5.10 6.01 -7.85
CA THR A 87 -5.80 4.74 -8.04
C THR A 87 -4.81 3.66 -8.50
N CYS A 88 -5.01 2.40 -8.08
CA CYS A 88 -4.30 1.25 -8.66
C CYS A 88 -5.25 0.10 -8.94
N SER A 89 -4.89 -0.75 -9.91
CA SER A 89 -5.77 -1.79 -10.42
C SER A 89 -5.06 -3.11 -10.74
N ALA A 90 -5.89 -4.15 -10.92
CA ALA A 90 -5.56 -5.39 -11.59
C ALA A 90 -5.10 -5.22 -13.06
N ASP A 91 -5.24 -4.04 -13.67
CA ASP A 91 -4.74 -3.73 -15.01
C ASP A 91 -3.25 -3.32 -15.07
N GLU A 92 -2.51 -3.55 -13.97
CA GLU A 92 -1.08 -3.27 -13.79
C GLU A 92 -0.72 -1.77 -13.77
N SER A 93 -1.71 -0.86 -13.80
CA SER A 93 -1.46 0.58 -13.82
C SER A 93 -1.72 1.27 -12.48
N VAL A 94 -1.04 2.40 -12.31
CA VAL A 94 -1.35 3.43 -11.30
C VAL A 94 -1.70 4.71 -12.04
N ALA A 95 -2.78 5.36 -11.66
CA ALA A 95 -3.17 6.65 -12.22
C ALA A 95 -3.33 7.70 -11.12
N LEU A 96 -2.89 8.93 -11.42
CA LEU A 96 -3.08 10.12 -10.62
C LEU A 96 -4.20 10.95 -11.23
N TRP A 97 -5.16 11.33 -10.38
CA TRP A 97 -6.38 12.01 -10.77
C TRP A 97 -6.56 13.33 -10.03
N ASP A 98 -7.33 14.22 -10.65
CA ASP A 98 -7.91 15.41 -10.02
C ASP A 98 -9.42 15.25 -10.01
N HIS A 99 -10.04 15.33 -8.83
CA HIS A 99 -11.48 15.12 -8.66
C HIS A 99 -12.37 16.16 -9.39
N LYS A 100 -11.77 17.16 -10.06
CA LYS A 100 -12.44 18.18 -10.87
C LYS A 100 -12.32 17.89 -12.38
N GLN A 101 -11.69 16.78 -12.77
CA GLN A 101 -11.45 16.39 -14.15
C GLN A 101 -11.87 14.94 -14.37
N THR A 102 -12.46 14.63 -15.53
CA THR A 102 -12.94 13.28 -15.87
C THR A 102 -11.83 12.35 -16.37
N ASN A 103 -10.64 12.88 -16.61
CA ASN A 103 -9.51 12.19 -17.22
C ASN A 103 -8.34 12.15 -16.22
N PRO A 104 -7.46 11.13 -16.26
CA PRO A 104 -6.30 11.09 -15.39
C PRO A 104 -5.34 12.23 -15.73
N LEU A 105 -4.68 12.78 -14.72
CA LEU A 105 -3.58 13.73 -14.90
C LEU A 105 -2.31 13.00 -15.35
N LEU A 106 -2.12 11.78 -14.90
CA LEU A 106 -0.93 11.00 -15.20
C LEU A 106 -1.25 9.52 -15.02
N GLU A 107 -1.00 8.72 -16.06
CA GLU A 107 -0.84 7.28 -15.93
C GLU A 107 0.65 6.98 -15.78
N LEU A 108 0.99 6.16 -14.80
CA LEU A 108 2.35 5.66 -14.63
C LEU A 108 2.57 4.44 -15.52
N LYS A 109 3.84 4.18 -15.82
CA LYS A 109 4.23 2.99 -16.56
C LYS A 109 3.70 1.73 -15.86
N LYS A 110 2.98 0.89 -16.61
CA LYS A 110 2.46 -0.39 -16.12
C LYS A 110 3.56 -1.24 -15.49
N ASP A 111 3.19 -1.91 -14.41
CA ASP A 111 4.02 -2.89 -13.74
C ASP A 111 4.03 -4.23 -14.50
N LYS A 112 4.69 -5.25 -13.93
CA LYS A 112 4.70 -6.62 -14.45
C LYS A 112 3.52 -7.47 -13.97
N ASP A 113 2.85 -7.04 -12.90
CA ASP A 113 1.73 -7.75 -12.26
C ASP A 113 0.85 -6.74 -11.48
N LYS A 114 -0.28 -7.23 -10.99
CA LYS A 114 -1.40 -6.49 -10.40
C LYS A 114 -0.98 -5.71 -9.15
N ILE A 115 -1.25 -4.41 -9.14
CA ILE A 115 -0.87 -3.51 -8.05
C ILE A 115 -1.93 -3.55 -6.95
N GLN A 116 -1.55 -4.11 -5.79
CA GLN A 116 -2.49 -4.45 -4.72
C GLN A 116 -2.80 -3.27 -3.80
N ASP A 117 -1.84 -2.39 -3.54
CA ASP A 117 -2.02 -1.25 -2.63
C ASP A 117 -1.07 -0.08 -2.94
N LEU A 118 -1.45 1.10 -2.45
CA LEU A 118 -0.76 2.37 -2.56
C LEU A 118 -0.69 3.08 -1.20
N ALA A 119 0.40 3.80 -0.95
CA ALA A 119 0.49 4.71 0.19
C ALA A 119 1.25 5.99 -0.17
N TRP A 120 0.71 7.15 0.19
CA TRP A 120 1.42 8.43 0.13
C TRP A 120 2.49 8.50 1.23
N ALA A 121 3.65 9.10 0.92
CA ALA A 121 4.64 9.41 1.94
C ALA A 121 4.13 10.56 2.84
N PRO A 122 4.24 10.47 4.18
CA PRO A 122 3.80 11.50 5.12
C PRO A 122 4.83 12.62 5.35
N PHE A 123 5.99 12.54 4.68
CA PHE A 123 7.07 13.52 4.72
C PHE A 123 7.32 14.25 3.38
N ASP A 124 6.78 13.80 2.25
CA ASP A 124 6.92 14.45 0.94
C ASP A 124 5.64 14.28 0.10
N SER A 125 5.19 15.37 -0.53
CA SER A 125 4.00 15.42 -1.39
C SER A 125 4.17 14.84 -2.79
N CYS A 126 5.41 14.64 -3.25
CA CYS A 126 5.71 14.03 -4.54
C CYS A 126 5.90 12.52 -4.46
N VAL A 127 6.04 11.96 -3.26
CA VAL A 127 6.48 10.58 -3.03
C VAL A 127 5.32 9.69 -2.57
N PHE A 128 5.24 8.51 -3.17
CA PHE A 128 4.33 7.45 -2.74
C PHE A 128 4.95 6.07 -3.05
N ALA A 129 4.43 5.03 -2.40
CA ALA A 129 4.79 3.65 -2.67
C ALA A 129 3.63 2.90 -3.33
N SER A 130 3.97 1.94 -4.19
CA SER A 130 3.07 0.96 -4.77
C SER A 130 3.63 -0.44 -4.52
N ILE A 131 2.76 -1.40 -4.19
CA ILE A 131 3.13 -2.81 -4.13
C ILE A 131 2.40 -3.62 -5.19
N SER A 132 3.12 -4.56 -5.79
CA SER A 132 2.61 -5.50 -6.78
C SER A 132 2.55 -6.92 -6.20
N ARG A 133 1.70 -7.75 -6.80
CA ARG A 133 1.52 -9.17 -6.46
C ARG A 133 2.79 -9.99 -6.70
N ASP A 134 3.66 -9.58 -7.64
CA ASP A 134 4.96 -10.20 -7.96
C ASP A 134 6.08 -9.98 -6.90
N ALA A 135 5.70 -9.64 -5.66
CA ALA A 135 6.60 -9.22 -4.59
C ALA A 135 7.38 -7.91 -4.84
N SER A 136 7.07 -7.11 -5.86
CA SER A 136 7.72 -5.81 -6.07
C SER A 136 7.15 -4.71 -5.16
N LEU A 137 8.00 -4.15 -4.29
CA LEU A 137 7.80 -2.84 -3.67
C LEU A 137 8.48 -1.76 -4.52
N LYS A 138 7.74 -0.72 -4.90
CA LYS A 138 8.27 0.44 -5.60
C LYS A 138 7.96 1.73 -4.87
N VAL A 139 8.94 2.62 -4.82
CA VAL A 139 8.77 4.00 -4.36
C VAL A 139 8.98 4.92 -5.56
N TRP A 140 8.03 5.83 -5.76
CA TRP A 140 7.99 6.77 -6.87
C TRP A 140 8.19 8.19 -6.38
N ASP A 141 8.80 9.03 -7.21
CA ASP A 141 8.92 10.47 -6.97
C ASP A 141 8.44 11.22 -8.22
N LEU A 142 7.23 11.78 -8.12
CA LEU A 142 6.57 12.52 -9.20
C LEU A 142 7.33 13.80 -9.60
N SER A 143 8.27 14.29 -8.79
CA SER A 143 9.10 15.45 -9.13
C SER A 143 10.29 15.09 -10.03
N SER A 144 10.78 13.86 -9.91
CA SER A 144 11.96 13.34 -10.60
C SER A 144 11.60 12.59 -11.89
N SER A 145 10.72 11.58 -11.80
CA SER A 145 10.30 10.79 -12.96
C SER A 145 8.92 10.19 -12.80
N THR A 146 8.12 10.29 -13.86
CA THR A 146 6.83 9.63 -13.99
C THR A 146 6.92 8.27 -14.69
N MET A 147 8.09 7.93 -15.27
CA MET A 147 8.26 6.75 -16.12
C MET A 147 8.97 5.59 -15.41
N ASN A 148 9.82 5.89 -14.42
CA ASN A 148 10.58 4.91 -13.65
C ASN A 148 10.42 5.20 -12.15
N PRO A 149 10.29 4.17 -11.30
CA PRO A 149 10.32 4.34 -9.85
C PRO A 149 11.70 4.81 -9.39
N LEU A 150 11.75 5.56 -8.30
CA LEU A 150 12.99 5.98 -7.63
C LEU A 150 13.70 4.78 -6.98
N ILE A 151 12.91 3.85 -6.42
CA ILE A 151 13.38 2.63 -5.76
C ILE A 151 12.49 1.48 -6.22
N SER A 152 13.08 0.34 -6.56
CA SER A 152 12.37 -0.92 -6.84
C SER A 152 13.08 -2.04 -6.10
N VAL A 153 12.37 -2.72 -5.20
CA VAL A 153 12.88 -3.81 -4.37
C VAL A 153 11.93 -5.00 -4.49
N THR A 154 12.45 -6.17 -4.84
CA THR A 154 11.70 -7.42 -4.74
C THR A 154 11.79 -7.92 -3.29
N VAL A 155 10.64 -8.10 -2.66
CA VAL A 155 10.51 -8.59 -1.29
C VAL A 155 10.80 -10.10 -1.28
N PRO A 156 11.83 -10.58 -0.55
CA PRO A 156 12.12 -12.00 -0.50
C PRO A 156 11.05 -12.76 0.29
N ALA A 157 10.81 -14.02 -0.13
CA ALA A 157 10.14 -15.00 0.72
C ALA A 157 10.88 -15.12 2.05
N TRP A 158 10.14 -15.35 3.13
CA TRP A 158 10.75 -15.56 4.44
C TRP A 158 11.42 -16.93 4.51
N ASP A 159 12.75 -16.96 4.58
CA ASP A 159 13.47 -18.18 4.96
C ASP A 159 13.44 -18.30 6.50
N PRO A 160 12.83 -19.37 7.06
CA PRO A 160 12.79 -19.59 8.50
C PRO A 160 14.15 -20.00 9.12
N LYS A 161 15.23 -20.11 8.34
CA LYS A 161 16.60 -20.19 8.85
C LYS A 161 17.12 -18.79 9.19
N PRO A 162 17.13 -18.37 10.48
CA PRO A 162 17.98 -17.25 10.85
C PRO A 162 19.42 -17.64 10.52
N GLU A 163 20.12 -16.74 9.83
CA GLU A 163 21.56 -16.79 9.68
C GLU A 163 22.17 -16.89 11.09
N VAL A 164 22.70 -18.07 11.43
CA VAL A 164 23.56 -18.20 12.60
C VAL A 164 24.82 -17.44 12.22
N ALA A 165 24.87 -16.16 12.61
CA ALA A 165 26.08 -15.38 12.51
C ALA A 165 27.14 -16.06 13.38
N GLU A 166 27.95 -16.92 12.76
CA GLU A 166 29.17 -17.47 13.35
C GLU A 166 30.13 -16.30 13.57
N GLY A 167 29.95 -15.62 14.70
CA GLY A 167 30.86 -14.58 15.14
C GLY A 167 32.24 -15.19 15.35
N GLU A 168 33.19 -14.78 14.52
CA GLU A 168 34.59 -15.19 14.67
C GLU A 168 35.05 -15.00 16.13
N ALA A 169 35.58 -16.08 16.70
CA ALA A 169 35.93 -16.14 18.11
C ALA A 169 37.21 -15.34 18.44
N ALA A 170 37.08 -14.02 18.56
CA ALA A 170 38.14 -13.14 19.07
C ALA A 170 38.23 -13.21 20.61
N SER A 171 38.92 -14.25 21.09
CA SER A 171 39.26 -14.50 22.50
C SER A 171 39.75 -13.26 23.27
N LYS A 172 39.15 -12.99 24.44
CA LYS A 172 39.81 -12.30 25.58
C LYS A 172 39.15 -12.66 26.92
N LYS A 173 39.96 -13.19 27.85
CA LYS A 173 39.56 -13.55 29.22
C LYS A 173 39.39 -12.30 30.10
N GLY A 174 38.42 -12.28 31.03
CA GLY A 174 38.28 -11.19 32.02
C GLY A 174 37.18 -11.38 33.08
N SER A 175 37.50 -12.14 34.14
CA SER A 175 36.98 -12.02 35.54
C SER A 175 35.55 -11.53 35.85
N ARG A 176 34.75 -12.43 36.47
CA ARG A 176 33.56 -12.16 37.33
C ARG A 176 33.93 -11.30 38.57
N PRO A 177 33.03 -10.46 39.13
CA PRO A 177 32.03 -10.84 40.16
C PRO A 177 30.58 -10.39 39.81
N GLU A 178 29.47 -10.79 40.46
CA GLU A 178 29.22 -11.95 41.37
C GLU A 178 27.75 -12.50 41.24
N SER A 179 26.82 -12.21 42.18
CA SER A 179 25.42 -12.71 42.36
C SER A 179 24.58 -11.65 43.17
N PRO A 180 23.23 -11.69 43.37
CA PRO A 180 22.29 -12.82 43.57
C PRO A 180 21.13 -12.90 42.55
N VAL A 181 20.70 -14.08 42.08
CA VAL A 181 19.84 -15.11 42.73
C VAL A 181 18.39 -14.65 42.98
N TYR A 182 17.48 -15.14 42.14
CA TYR A 182 16.26 -15.83 42.59
C TYR A 182 16.13 -17.14 41.81
N ALA A 183 16.02 -18.24 42.53
CA ALA A 183 15.69 -19.55 41.98
C ALA A 183 14.36 -20.02 42.60
N THR A 184 13.50 -20.61 41.78
CA THR A 184 12.49 -21.56 42.26
C THR A 184 12.47 -22.78 41.34
N SER A 185 12.41 -23.94 41.98
CA SER A 185 12.74 -25.25 41.43
C SER A 185 11.52 -26.05 40.99
N ALA A 186 11.71 -26.96 40.02
CA ALA A 186 11.16 -28.31 40.10
C ALA A 186 12.07 -29.29 39.35
N ALA A 187 12.44 -30.41 39.99
CA ALA A 187 13.34 -31.43 39.44
C ALA A 187 12.55 -32.62 38.85
N GLY A 188 13.13 -33.36 37.90
CA GLY A 188 12.47 -34.54 37.32
C GLY A 188 13.21 -35.32 36.22
N SER A 189 14.24 -36.07 36.62
CA SER A 189 14.77 -37.28 35.94
C SER A 189 15.58 -37.16 34.62
N PRO A 190 16.71 -37.89 34.50
CA PRO A 190 17.47 -38.03 33.26
C PRO A 190 17.12 -39.32 32.50
N ASN A 191 16.70 -39.19 31.23
CA ASN A 191 16.86 -40.22 30.19
C ASN A 191 16.34 -39.68 28.84
N ARG A 192 17.24 -39.35 27.92
CA ARG A 192 16.89 -39.09 26.51
C ARG A 192 17.84 -39.88 25.61
N PRO A 193 17.37 -40.94 24.92
CA PRO A 193 18.19 -41.63 23.93
C PRO A 193 18.47 -40.70 22.74
N ALA A 194 19.57 -40.98 22.04
CA ALA A 194 20.00 -40.19 20.88
C ALA A 194 18.95 -40.20 19.76
N SER A 195 18.76 -39.06 19.12
CA SER A 195 17.94 -38.92 17.92
C SER A 195 18.54 -39.70 16.75
N PRO A 196 17.75 -40.50 16.00
CA PRO A 196 18.22 -41.08 14.75
C PRO A 196 18.46 -39.96 13.73
N SER A 197 19.63 -40.01 13.10
CA SER A 197 19.98 -39.16 11.97
C SER A 197 19.20 -39.58 10.72
N THR A 198 18.07 -38.95 10.47
CA THR A 198 17.43 -39.00 9.15
C THR A 198 18.15 -38.04 8.23
N GLU A 199 18.84 -38.56 7.22
CA GLU A 199 19.36 -37.79 6.10
C GLU A 199 18.16 -37.20 5.33
N MET A 200 17.85 -35.92 5.56
CA MET A 200 16.97 -35.18 4.66
C MET A 200 17.81 -34.67 3.49
N GLY A 201 17.49 -35.13 2.28
CA GLY A 201 18.17 -34.71 1.06
C GLY A 201 17.96 -33.22 0.76
N ASP A 202 18.85 -32.67 -0.06
CA ASP A 202 18.81 -31.28 -0.53
C ASP A 202 17.57 -30.99 -1.39
N PHE A 203 16.42 -30.79 -0.74
CA PHE A 203 15.36 -29.97 -1.30
C PHE A 203 15.75 -28.51 -1.13
N LYS A 204 16.21 -27.89 -2.22
CA LYS A 204 16.04 -26.45 -2.39
C LYS A 204 14.55 -26.20 -2.58
N ASP A 205 13.87 -25.90 -1.48
CA ASP A 205 12.52 -25.35 -1.53
C ASP A 205 12.62 -23.94 -2.14
N ASP A 206 12.49 -23.85 -3.47
CA ASP A 206 12.18 -22.61 -4.19
C ASP A 206 10.76 -22.19 -3.81
N LEU A 207 10.62 -21.68 -2.57
CA LEU A 207 9.39 -21.15 -2.00
C LEU A 207 8.85 -20.06 -2.93
N PRO A 208 7.55 -20.10 -3.31
CA PRO A 208 6.99 -19.09 -4.19
C PRO A 208 7.12 -17.69 -3.56
N PRO A 209 7.35 -16.64 -4.37
CA PRO A 209 7.49 -15.28 -3.86
C PRO A 209 6.22 -14.85 -3.09
N PRO A 210 6.36 -14.06 -2.01
CA PRO A 210 5.23 -13.70 -1.16
C PRO A 210 4.35 -12.67 -1.87
N GLU A 211 3.05 -12.99 -2.03
CA GLU A 211 2.08 -12.01 -2.50
C GLU A 211 1.93 -10.88 -1.47
N LEU A 212 2.27 -9.66 -1.86
CA LEU A 212 2.11 -8.47 -1.02
C LEU A 212 0.66 -8.00 -1.06
N THR A 213 0.12 -7.61 0.09
CA THR A 213 -1.31 -7.29 0.25
C THR A 213 -1.56 -5.86 0.71
N CYS A 214 -0.64 -5.25 1.48
CA CYS A 214 -0.77 -3.87 1.93
C CYS A 214 0.58 -3.16 2.11
N VAL A 215 0.57 -1.84 1.98
CA VAL A 215 1.74 -0.97 2.18
C VAL A 215 1.37 0.26 3.01
N ALA A 216 2.25 0.64 3.93
CA ALA A 216 2.06 1.84 4.75
C ALA A 216 3.38 2.53 5.06
N PHE A 217 3.39 3.86 5.09
CA PHE A 217 4.52 4.63 5.60
C PHE A 217 4.37 4.90 7.11
N ALA A 218 5.49 4.91 7.82
CA ALA A 218 5.53 5.43 9.19
C ALA A 218 5.34 6.96 9.18
N PRO A 219 4.49 7.54 10.04
CA PRO A 219 4.12 8.96 9.97
C PRO A 219 5.29 9.92 10.17
N ASN A 220 6.26 9.55 11.03
CA ASN A 220 7.37 10.41 11.47
C ASN A 220 8.75 9.81 11.16
N SER A 221 8.84 8.85 10.22
CA SER A 221 10.09 8.14 9.92
C SER A 221 10.11 7.74 8.44
N PRO A 222 11.27 7.78 7.75
CA PRO A 222 11.40 7.31 6.36
C PRO A 222 11.40 5.78 6.29
N VAL A 223 10.34 5.15 6.78
CA VAL A 223 10.17 3.70 6.91
C VAL A 223 8.87 3.28 6.22
N VAL A 224 8.96 2.23 5.43
CA VAL A 224 7.82 1.57 4.78
C VAL A 224 7.59 0.21 5.42
N LEU A 225 6.34 -0.04 5.78
CA LEU A 225 5.81 -1.31 6.22
C LEU A 225 5.15 -2.00 5.03
N VAL A 226 5.44 -3.28 4.83
CA VAL A 226 4.83 -4.11 3.78
C VAL A 226 4.28 -5.37 4.44
N GLY A 227 2.98 -5.62 4.27
CA GLY A 227 2.33 -6.87 4.64
C GLY A 227 2.12 -7.77 3.42
N GLY A 228 2.21 -9.09 3.63
CA GLY A 228 1.91 -10.10 2.62
C GLY A 228 1.03 -11.23 3.16
N ASN A 229 0.64 -12.14 2.27
CA ASN A 229 -0.19 -13.31 2.59
C ASN A 229 0.58 -14.37 3.43
N ASP A 230 1.89 -14.22 3.63
CA ASP A 230 2.69 -15.03 4.55
C ASP A 230 2.48 -14.67 6.03
N GLY A 231 1.68 -13.64 6.33
CA GLY A 231 1.39 -13.18 7.68
C GLY A 231 2.52 -12.36 8.33
N ILE A 232 3.55 -12.01 7.57
CA ILE A 232 4.73 -11.29 8.07
C ILE A 232 4.69 -9.84 7.59
N VAL A 233 4.75 -8.90 8.53
CA VAL A 233 4.96 -7.48 8.24
C VAL A 233 6.46 -7.20 8.20
N ARG A 234 6.96 -6.79 7.04
CA ARG A 234 8.36 -6.41 6.81
C ARG A 234 8.53 -4.90 6.93
N VAL A 235 9.72 -4.48 7.35
CA VAL A 235 10.07 -3.08 7.64
C VAL A 235 11.28 -2.68 6.81
N TYR A 236 11.12 -1.66 5.97
CA TYR A 236 12.16 -1.15 5.08
C TYR A 236 12.49 0.30 5.42
N GLY A 237 13.76 0.60 5.73
CA GLY A 237 14.24 1.97 5.87
C GLY A 237 14.60 2.55 4.50
N ILE A 238 14.09 3.75 4.18
CA ILE A 238 14.42 4.47 2.95
C ILE A 238 15.62 5.38 3.22
N THR A 239 16.81 4.90 2.88
CA THR A 239 18.09 5.58 3.13
C THR A 239 18.45 6.67 2.14
N ASN A 240 17.62 6.92 1.12
CA ASN A 240 17.94 7.82 0.00
C ASN A 240 16.95 9.01 -0.14
N VAL A 241 16.32 9.41 0.98
CA VAL A 241 15.50 10.65 1.05
C VAL A 241 16.30 11.85 1.59
N ASP A 242 17.61 11.68 1.82
CA ASP A 242 18.48 12.73 2.37
C ASP A 242 18.76 13.86 1.37
N ALA A 243 17.85 14.82 1.32
CA ALA A 243 18.07 16.19 0.84
C ALA A 243 17.20 17.16 1.66
N PRO A 244 17.69 18.37 2.00
CA PRO A 244 17.08 19.19 3.05
C PRO A 244 15.68 19.68 2.68
N GLN A 245 14.74 19.47 3.61
CA GLN A 245 13.32 19.85 3.53
C GLN A 245 13.13 21.29 3.02
N ALA A 246 13.95 22.23 3.52
CA ALA A 246 13.94 23.66 3.18
C ALA A 246 14.13 24.01 1.68
N SER A 247 14.44 23.04 0.81
CA SER A 247 14.53 23.23 -0.65
C SER A 247 13.45 22.48 -1.45
N ARG A 248 12.72 21.55 -0.83
CA ARG A 248 11.65 20.75 -1.44
C ARG A 248 10.24 21.23 -1.07
N ASP A 249 10.10 22.27 -0.25
CA ASP A 249 8.84 22.90 0.19
C ASP A 249 7.91 23.46 -0.93
N LYS A 250 8.21 23.17 -2.20
CA LYS A 250 7.24 23.30 -3.29
C LYS A 250 6.32 22.09 -3.26
N ALA A 251 5.31 22.14 -2.39
CA ALA A 251 4.20 21.18 -2.37
C ALA A 251 3.73 20.91 -3.81
N PHE A 252 3.63 19.63 -4.18
CA PHE A 252 3.36 19.15 -5.54
C PHE A 252 2.12 19.84 -6.11
N THR A 253 2.32 20.93 -6.84
CA THR A 253 1.20 21.81 -7.16
C THR A 253 0.44 21.20 -8.33
N LYS A 254 -0.90 21.35 -8.37
CA LYS A 254 -1.70 20.94 -9.55
C LYS A 254 -1.11 21.43 -10.89
N LYS A 255 -0.55 22.65 -10.94
CA LYS A 255 0.20 23.17 -12.11
C LYS A 255 1.45 22.36 -12.50
N GLN A 256 2.09 21.69 -11.55
CA GLN A 256 3.23 20.80 -11.79
C GLN A 256 2.74 19.45 -12.32
N ALA A 257 1.64 18.90 -11.77
CA ALA A 257 0.96 17.74 -12.33
C ALA A 257 0.53 17.98 -13.79
N GLU A 258 -0.19 19.07 -14.07
CA GLU A 258 -0.61 19.48 -15.42
C GLU A 258 0.56 19.71 -16.39
N ARG A 259 1.73 20.12 -15.89
CA ARG A 259 2.96 20.24 -16.68
C ARG A 259 3.54 18.86 -17.02
N LEU A 260 3.50 17.92 -16.09
CA LEU A 260 3.93 16.53 -16.32
C LEU A 260 3.00 15.86 -17.35
N THR A 261 1.68 16.05 -17.27
CA THR A 261 0.71 15.60 -18.28
C THR A 261 1.04 16.11 -19.69
N LYS A 262 1.46 17.38 -19.81
CA LYS A 262 1.83 17.99 -21.10
C LYS A 262 3.22 17.54 -21.59
N ALA A 263 4.12 17.20 -20.67
CA ALA A 263 5.48 16.76 -20.98
C ALA A 263 5.57 15.26 -21.32
N SER A 264 4.67 14.42 -20.79
CA SER A 264 4.66 12.97 -21.02
C SER A 264 4.16 12.56 -22.42
N GLY A 265 3.72 13.51 -23.26
CA GLY A 265 3.36 13.24 -24.65
C GLY A 265 2.10 12.37 -24.82
N MET A 266 1.32 12.21 -23.76
CA MET A 266 0.10 11.40 -23.77
C MET A 266 -0.98 12.12 -24.59
N VAL A 267 -1.11 11.71 -25.85
CA VAL A 267 -2.05 12.29 -26.81
C VAL A 267 -3.46 12.17 -26.26
N MET A 268 -4.15 13.31 -26.10
CA MET A 268 -5.56 13.30 -25.75
C MET A 268 -6.35 12.60 -26.86
N PRO A 269 -7.11 11.52 -26.56
CA PRO A 269 -8.15 11.10 -27.48
C PRO A 269 -9.17 12.23 -27.57
N THR A 270 -9.22 12.89 -28.73
CA THR A 270 -10.22 13.91 -29.04
C THR A 270 -11.60 13.33 -28.82
N LYS A 271 -12.44 14.03 -28.04
CA LYS A 271 -13.88 13.72 -27.95
C LYS A 271 -14.46 13.67 -29.36
N VAL A 272 -15.08 12.53 -29.68
CA VAL A 272 -15.99 12.35 -30.83
C VAL A 272 -17.41 12.58 -30.32
#